data_AF-A0A970DA97-F1
#
_entry.id   AF-A0A970DA97-F1
#
_cell.length_a   1.000
_cell.length_b   1.000
_cell.length_c   1.000
_cell.angle_alpha   90.00
_cell.angle_beta   90.00
_cell.angle_gamma   90.00
#
_symmetry.space_group_name_H-M   'P 1'
#
loop_
_entity.id
_entity.type
_entity.pdbx_description
1 polymer ?
#
loop_
_entity_poly.entity_id
_entity_poly.type
_entity_poly.pdbx_seq_one_letter_code
_entity_poly.pdbx_strand_id
1 'polypeptide(L)'
;MRKPSNCFLGVITLINEGGRLDSSKQKTIMQKIKNILLSILRKGDVVTQWNNGIIMFIVTDISRENLGIISRRIENRYNREIGEDDLVLKIKYEAVDEKLALF
;
A
#
# COMPACT_ATOMS: atom_id res chain seq x y z
N MET A 1 28.55 -2.39 -9.40
CA MET A 1 27.21 -1.83 -9.72
C MET A 1 26.16 -2.73 -9.08
N ARG A 2 25.35 -2.25 -8.13
CA ARG A 2 24.23 -3.04 -7.55
C ARG A 2 23.18 -3.26 -8.66
N LYS A 3 22.67 -4.49 -8.84
CA LYS A 3 21.53 -4.72 -9.74
C LYS A 3 20.33 -3.91 -9.22
N PRO A 4 19.56 -3.23 -10.09
CA PRO A 4 18.33 -2.59 -9.66
C PRO A 4 17.38 -3.66 -9.11
N SER A 5 16.87 -3.47 -7.89
CA SER A 5 15.85 -4.36 -7.33
C SER A 5 14.57 -4.21 -8.15
N ASN A 6 13.97 -5.35 -8.48
CA ASN A 6 12.66 -5.45 -9.12
C ASN A 6 11.56 -5.83 -8.12
N CYS A 7 11.87 -5.77 -6.82
CA CYS A 7 10.99 -6.13 -5.72
C CYS A 7 10.93 -4.98 -4.71
N PHE A 8 9.72 -4.55 -4.38
CA PHE A 8 9.52 -3.40 -3.49
C PHE A 8 8.49 -3.70 -2.42
N LEU A 9 8.80 -3.31 -1.20
CA LEU A 9 7.88 -3.28 -0.08
C LEU A 9 7.13 -1.94 -0.10
N GLY A 10 5.84 -2.00 -0.40
CA GLY A 10 4.91 -0.90 -0.24
C GLY A 10 4.33 -0.87 1.18
N VAL A 11 4.27 0.32 1.78
CA VAL A 11 3.62 0.57 3.06
C VAL A 11 2.54 1.63 2.87
N ILE A 12 1.32 1.28 3.23
CA ILE A 12 0.17 2.18 3.27
C ILE A 12 -0.12 2.56 4.70
N THR A 13 -0.20 3.87 4.97
CA THR A 13 -0.67 4.43 6.23
C THR A 13 -1.90 5.28 5.97
N LEU A 14 -2.97 5.05 6.72
CA LEU A 14 -4.13 5.94 6.77
C LEU A 14 -3.91 7.00 7.84
N ILE A 15 -3.96 8.27 7.45
CA ILE A 15 -3.83 9.41 8.37
C ILE A 15 -5.17 10.12 8.44
N ASN A 16 -5.64 10.38 9.66
CA ASN A 16 -6.78 11.22 9.92
C ASN A 16 -6.29 12.60 10.41
N GLU A 17 -6.45 13.62 9.57
CA GLU A 17 -6.06 14.99 9.89
C GLU A 17 -7.07 15.68 10.81
N GLY A 18 -8.33 15.22 10.83
CA GLY A 18 -9.40 15.67 11.71
C GLY A 18 -9.34 15.11 13.14
N GLY A 19 -8.32 14.30 13.48
CA GLY A 19 -8.09 13.76 14.82
C GLY A 19 -8.27 12.25 14.93
N ARG A 20 -8.84 11.76 16.04
CA ARG A 20 -9.00 10.30 16.25
C ARG A 20 -10.16 9.77 15.41
N LEU A 21 -9.85 8.78 14.56
CA LEU A 21 -10.86 8.02 13.83
C LEU A 21 -11.49 6.98 14.75
N ASP A 22 -12.81 6.80 14.67
CA ASP A 22 -13.48 5.69 15.36
C ASP A 22 -12.88 4.35 14.90
N SER A 23 -12.66 3.46 15.86
CA SER A 23 -12.00 2.17 15.62
C SER A 23 -12.76 1.26 14.66
N SER A 24 -14.10 1.28 14.68
CA SER A 24 -14.94 0.48 13.79
C SER A 24 -14.94 1.04 12.36
N LYS A 25 -15.00 2.37 12.24
CA LYS A 25 -14.86 3.09 10.98
C LYS A 25 -13.48 2.84 10.36
N GLN A 26 -12.41 2.95 11.16
CA GLN A 26 -11.04 2.66 10.73
C GLN A 26 -10.92 1.23 10.20
N LYS A 27 -11.40 0.22 10.93
CA LYS A 27 -11.35 -1.18 10.49
C LYS A 27 -12.07 -1.37 9.15
N THR A 28 -13.23 -0.74 8.98
CA THR A 28 -14.02 -0.79 7.74
C THR A 28 -13.26 -0.18 6.57
N ILE A 29 -12.67 1.01 6.76
CA ILE A 29 -11.86 1.68 5.73
C ILE A 29 -10.63 0.84 5.36
N MET A 30 -9.91 0.32 6.34
CA MET A 30 -8.74 -0.52 6.09
C MET A 30 -9.09 -1.79 5.32
N GLN A 31 -10.26 -2.41 5.60
CA GLN A 31 -10.73 -3.54 4.82
C GLN A 31 -11.03 -3.16 3.36
N LYS A 32 -11.62 -1.98 3.13
CA LYS A 32 -11.83 -1.47 1.76
C LYS A 32 -10.50 -1.22 1.05
N ILE A 33 -9.51 -0.61 1.72
CA ILE A 33 -8.15 -0.40 1.16
C ILE A 33 -7.51 -1.75 0.80
N LYS A 34 -7.64 -2.76 1.66
CA LYS A 34 -7.16 -4.12 1.36
C LYS A 34 -7.81 -4.70 0.10
N ASN A 35 -9.12 -4.52 -0.07
CA ASN A 35 -9.84 -4.98 -1.26
C ASN A 35 -9.39 -4.22 -2.52
N ILE A 36 -9.14 -2.91 -2.41
CA ILE A 36 -8.55 -2.11 -3.49
C ILE A 36 -7.21 -2.69 -3.92
N LEU A 37 -6.31 -2.98 -2.96
CA LEU A 37 -5.00 -3.58 -3.25
C LEU A 37 -5.14 -4.93 -3.94
N LEU A 38 -5.96 -5.84 -3.41
CA LEU A 38 -6.18 -7.17 -4.01
C LEU A 38 -6.74 -7.10 -5.44
N SER A 39 -7.42 -6.01 -5.80
CA SER A 39 -7.93 -5.79 -7.16
C SER A 39 -6.91 -5.19 -8.14
N ILE A 40 -5.88 -4.51 -7.62
CA ILE A 40 -4.87 -3.79 -8.41
C ILE A 40 -3.61 -4.66 -8.59
N LEU A 41 -3.24 -5.36 -7.52
CA LEU A 41 -2.03 -6.16 -7.45
C LEU A 41 -2.20 -7.50 -8.16
N ARG A 42 -1.09 -8.04 -8.67
CA ARG A 42 -1.08 -9.31 -9.38
C ARG A 42 -1.09 -10.48 -8.40
N LYS A 43 -1.46 -11.67 -8.86
CA LYS A 43 -1.52 -12.89 -8.03
C LYS A 43 -0.19 -13.26 -7.32
N GLY A 44 0.95 -12.82 -7.86
CA GLY A 44 2.27 -13.03 -7.26
C GLY A 44 2.68 -11.97 -6.23
N ASP A 45 1.94 -10.87 -6.14
CA ASP A 45 2.17 -9.82 -5.17
C ASP A 45 1.54 -10.21 -3.82
N VAL A 46 2.15 -9.78 -2.72
CA VAL A 46 1.72 -10.13 -1.37
C VAL A 46 1.05 -8.93 -0.72
N VAL A 47 -0.02 -9.14 0.05
CA VAL A 47 -0.66 -8.09 0.87
C VAL A 47 -0.90 -8.62 2.27
N THR A 48 -0.49 -7.86 3.28
CA THR A 48 -0.76 -8.14 4.68
C THR A 48 -1.13 -6.87 5.44
N GLN A 49 -1.92 -7.01 6.49
CA GLN A 49 -2.24 -5.91 7.39
C GLN A 49 -1.36 -6.02 8.63
N TRP A 50 -0.45 -5.07 8.81
CA TRP A 50 0.48 -5.06 9.94
C TRP A 50 -0.24 -4.71 11.25
N ASN A 51 -1.13 -3.72 11.21
CA ASN A 51 -1.99 -3.33 12.32
C ASN A 51 -3.24 -2.59 11.84
N ASN A 52 -4.01 -1.98 12.75
CA ASN A 52 -5.26 -1.29 12.42
C ASN A 52 -5.12 -0.05 11.52
N GLY A 53 -3.92 0.49 11.31
CA GLY A 53 -3.70 1.69 10.48
C GLY A 53 -2.65 1.51 9.38
N ILE A 54 -2.05 0.32 9.29
CA ILE A 54 -0.94 0.05 8.38
C ILE A 54 -1.20 -1.24 7.60
N ILE A 55 -1.15 -1.13 6.27
CA ILE A 55 -1.11 -2.27 5.34
C ILE A 55 0.27 -2.29 4.68
N MET A 56 0.83 -3.48 4.56
CA MET A 56 2.08 -3.73 3.85
C MET A 56 1.79 -4.60 2.64
N PHE A 57 2.47 -4.34 1.54
CA PHE A 57 2.35 -5.14 0.34
C PHE A 57 3.69 -5.25 -0.38
N ILE A 58 3.93 -6.34 -1.09
CA ILE A 58 5.14 -6.54 -1.88
C ILE A 58 4.73 -6.60 -3.35
N VAL A 59 5.38 -5.78 -4.17
CA VAL A 59 5.27 -5.83 -5.63
C VAL A 59 6.55 -6.40 -6.21
N THR A 60 6.39 -7.37 -7.10
CA THR A 60 7.49 -8.09 -7.75
C THR A 60 7.51 -7.85 -9.25
N ASP A 61 8.66 -8.08 -9.87
CA ASP A 61 8.86 -7.94 -11.32
C ASP A 61 8.40 -6.57 -11.86
N ILE A 62 8.78 -5.51 -11.15
CA ILE A 62 8.45 -4.13 -11.50
C ILE A 62 9.68 -3.24 -11.41
N SER A 63 9.81 -2.31 -12.35
CA SER A 63 10.86 -1.29 -12.28
C SER A 63 10.46 -0.15 -11.33
N ARG A 64 11.45 0.55 -10.78
CA ARG A 64 11.21 1.67 -9.86
C ARG A 64 10.34 2.77 -10.48
N GLU A 65 10.53 3.07 -11.77
CA GLU A 65 9.78 4.11 -12.48
C GLU A 65 8.29 3.77 -12.59
N ASN A 66 7.95 2.48 -12.59
CA ASN A 66 6.57 2.00 -12.70
C ASN A 66 5.81 1.96 -11.37
N LEU A 67 6.49 2.14 -10.23
CA LEU A 67 5.82 2.20 -8.91
C LEU A 67 4.81 3.35 -8.81
N GLY A 68 5.09 4.47 -9.46
CA GLY A 68 4.17 5.61 -9.51
C GLY A 68 2.83 5.26 -10.17
N ILE A 69 2.82 4.32 -11.13
CA ILE A 69 1.59 3.86 -11.78
C ILE A 69 0.73 3.06 -10.78
N ILE A 70 1.36 2.23 -9.95
CA ILE A 70 0.66 1.48 -8.91
C ILE A 70 0.05 2.44 -7.88
N SER A 71 0.85 3.38 -7.35
CA SER A 71 0.35 4.39 -6.41
C SER A 71 -0.83 5.15 -6.97
N ARG A 72 -0.72 5.67 -8.20
CA ARG A 72 -1.80 6.43 -8.83
C ARG A 72 -3.08 5.60 -8.98
N ARG A 73 -2.98 4.31 -9.29
CA ARG A 73 -4.16 3.42 -9.36
C ARG A 73 -4.80 3.22 -7.99
N ILE A 74 -3.99 3.03 -6.95
CA ILE A 74 -4.46 2.87 -5.57
C ILE A 74 -5.15 4.16 -5.09
N GLU A 75 -4.49 5.30 -5.25
CA GLU A 75 -4.99 6.62 -4.86
C GLU A 75 -6.28 6.98 -5.59
N ASN A 76 -6.34 6.78 -6.91
CA ASN A 76 -7.56 7.03 -7.68
C ASN A 76 -8.73 6.17 -7.21
N ARG A 77 -8.48 4.89 -6.92
CA ARG A 77 -9.52 3.98 -6.46
C ARG A 77 -9.96 4.29 -5.03
N TYR A 78 -9.01 4.65 -4.16
CA TYR A 78 -9.27 5.13 -2.82
C TYR A 78 -10.14 6.39 -2.83
N ASN A 79 -9.75 7.42 -3.60
CA ASN A 79 -10.49 8.68 -3.69
C ASN A 79 -11.92 8.47 -4.21
N ARG A 80 -12.12 7.51 -5.12
CA ARG A 80 -13.45 7.20 -5.66
C ARG A 80 -14.34 6.42 -4.68
N GLU A 81 -13.79 5.48 -3.93
CA GLU A 81 -14.58 4.52 -3.13
C GLU A 81 -14.65 4.86 -1.64
N ILE A 82 -13.75 5.73 -1.17
CA ILE A 82 -13.55 6.04 0.24
C ILE A 82 -13.38 7.54 0.47
N GLY A 83 -12.59 8.23 -0.38
CA GLY A 83 -12.12 9.60 -0.21
C GLY A 83 -13.01 10.49 0.68
N GLU A 84 -12.52 10.78 1.88
CA GLU A 84 -13.10 11.74 2.81
C GLU A 84 -12.06 12.86 3.01
N ASP A 85 -12.52 14.10 3.19
CA ASP A 85 -11.65 15.29 3.23
C ASP A 85 -10.55 15.20 4.30
N ASP A 86 -10.86 14.60 5.46
CA ASP A 86 -9.92 14.49 6.58
C ASP A 86 -9.04 13.22 6.53
N LEU A 87 -9.21 12.36 5.52
CA LEU A 87 -8.52 11.07 5.42
C LEU A 87 -7.52 11.03 4.29
N VAL A 88 -6.24 11.03 4.65
CA VAL A 88 -5.12 10.99 3.71
C VAL A 88 -4.50 9.60 3.67
N LEU A 89 -4.45 9.02 2.47
CA LEU A 89 -3.72 7.79 2.20
C LEU A 89 -2.25 8.12 1.86
N LYS A 90 -1.30 7.65 2.67
CA LYS A 90 0.13 7.76 2.35
C LYS A 90 0.70 6.41 1.91
N ILE A 91 1.42 6.41 0.79
CA ILE A 91 2.09 5.23 0.24
C ILE A 91 3.59 5.49 0.20
N LYS A 92 4.39 4.56 0.73
CA LYS A 92 5.85 4.57 0.63
C LYS A 92 6.36 3.25 0.06
N TYR A 93 7.47 3.28 -0.67
CA TYR A 93 8.12 2.09 -1.18
C TYR A 93 9.57 2.02 -0.75
N GLU A 94 9.98 0.84 -0.31
CA GLU A 94 11.38 0.50 -0.05
C GLU A 94 11.79 -0.65 -0.96
N ALA A 95 13.00 -0.60 -1.51
CA ALA A 95 13.53 -1.71 -2.28
C ALA A 95 13.82 -2.89 -1.35
N VAL A 96 13.36 -4.09 -1.72
CA VAL A 96 13.77 -5.31 -1.05
C VAL A 96 15.12 -5.71 -1.65
N ASP A 97 16.20 -5.52 -0.90
CA ASP A 97 17.53 -6.00 -1.30
C ASP A 97 17.56 -7.54 -1.17
N GLU A 98 18.17 -8.23 -2.14
CA GLU A 98 18.30 -9.70 -2.20
C GLU A 98 18.89 -10.33 -0.92
N LYS A 99 19.57 -9.56 -0.07
CA LYS A 99 20.12 -10.05 1.22
C LYS A 99 19.06 -10.46 2.25
N LEU A 100 17.81 -10.03 2.11
CA LEU A 100 16.72 -10.39 3.03
C LEU A 100 15.89 -11.59 2.55
N ALA A 101 16.12 -12.08 1.32
CA ALA A 101 15.38 -13.20 0.73
C ALA A 101 15.99 -14.59 1.06
N LEU A 102 17.01 -14.64 1.92
CA LEU A 102 17.68 -15.87 2.38
C LEU A 102 17.46 -16.05 3.89
N PHE A 103 16.20 -16.23 4.30
CA PHE A 103 15.85 -16.81 5.59
C PHE A 103 14.63 -17.71 5.42
#